data_AF-A0A101HKP0-F1
#
_entry.id   AF-A0A101HKP0-F1
#
_cell.length_a   1.000
_cell.length_b   1.000
_cell.length_c   1.000
_cell.angle_alpha   90.00
_cell.angle_beta   90.00
_cell.angle_gamma   90.00
#
_symmetry.space_group_name_H-M   'P 1'
#
loop_
_entity.id
_entity.type
_entity.pdbx_description
1 polymer ?
#
loop_
_entity_poly.entity_id
_entity_poly.type
_entity_poly.pdbx_seq_one_letter_code
_entity_poly.pdbx_strand_id
1 'polypeptide(L)'
;MKAFYLLLLLQLTLFPAGCNAVAADSLRIALISDLHYLSPTLYDRGEALTSYEERSGRQFEQQQRVLDQLWADLLKEKPDLLLISGDLTHHGERQSHLDLVARLQSLEGEGIRVVVVPGNHDINIPNAFAYRGEKPTPVESITKDAFAQLYDPFGYGEALVRDEASLSYLISLDEQHWLLCFDSNRYEEHTTGSITAGHIKPQTLEWALSLLRDADERGITVLGMMHHGLVEHMPYQSAFFPGYLVDEWERHAELLADAGMPLIFTGHFHSNDITRFTSAAGNKIDDIETASLAQYPYAWRMMTLEEGSLAVESHFVTSLPGNADLEQEAMDRLEVATRRVAESRLKGLGFPIPDELMPLLTDLIVKLNLKHVKGDEKADPEMMLSLRMFASYLGDEVDLQNFSFDFPPTDNNVEIKWETKGRE
;
A
#
# COMPACT_ATOMS: atom_id res chain seq x y z
N MET A 1 6.70 -68.54 -10.40
CA MET A 1 7.04 -67.13 -10.67
C MET A 1 5.79 -66.24 -10.63
N LYS A 2 5.09 -66.21 -9.51
CA LYS A 2 3.89 -65.37 -9.26
C LYS A 2 3.79 -64.95 -7.78
N ALA A 3 4.94 -64.82 -7.11
CA ALA A 3 5.00 -64.52 -5.67
C ALA A 3 6.12 -63.50 -5.33
N PHE A 4 6.60 -62.74 -6.32
CA PHE A 4 7.68 -61.75 -6.12
C PHE A 4 7.29 -60.31 -6.50
N TYR A 5 6.08 -60.09 -7.02
CA TYR A 5 5.57 -58.75 -7.39
C TYR A 5 4.48 -58.21 -6.45
N LEU A 6 4.09 -58.95 -5.41
CA LEU A 6 3.07 -58.51 -4.45
C LEU A 6 3.68 -57.93 -3.15
N LEU A 7 5.01 -57.96 -3.00
CA LEU A 7 5.71 -57.45 -1.81
C LEU A 7 6.36 -56.06 -2.03
N LEU A 8 6.29 -55.49 -3.24
CA LEU A 8 6.84 -54.16 -3.56
C LEU A 8 5.78 -53.04 -3.60
N LEU A 9 4.51 -53.37 -3.33
CA LEU A 9 3.38 -52.43 -3.36
C LEU A 9 2.88 -52.02 -1.96
N LEU A 10 3.63 -52.34 -0.90
CA LEU A 10 3.24 -52.11 0.50
C LEU A 10 4.31 -51.39 1.34
N GLN A 11 5.29 -50.72 0.71
CA GLN A 11 6.37 -50.00 1.41
C GLN A 11 6.66 -48.58 0.90
N LEU A 12 5.67 -47.87 0.33
CA LEU A 12 5.80 -46.43 0.04
C LEU A 12 4.60 -45.58 0.49
N THR A 13 3.76 -46.10 1.39
CA THR A 13 2.71 -45.32 2.07
C THR A 13 3.03 -45.19 3.56
N LEU A 14 4.10 -44.47 3.86
CA LEU A 14 4.38 -43.89 5.18
C LEU A 14 5.09 -42.55 4.93
N PHE A 15 4.36 -41.58 4.37
CA PHE A 15 4.68 -40.21 4.73
C PHE A 15 4.34 -40.08 6.22
N PRO A 16 5.26 -39.56 7.06
CA PRO A 16 4.88 -39.21 8.41
C PRO A 16 3.85 -38.08 8.31
N ALA A 17 2.57 -38.45 8.46
CA ALA A 17 1.58 -37.55 9.02
C ALA A 17 2.09 -37.18 10.41
N GLY A 18 2.74 -36.02 10.49
CA GLY A 18 3.57 -35.65 11.62
C GLY A 18 4.08 -34.22 11.54
N CYS A 19 3.26 -33.32 11.01
CA CYS A 19 3.22 -31.93 11.45
C CYS A 19 1.74 -31.63 11.66
N ASN A 20 1.20 -32.04 12.81
CA ASN A 20 0.24 -31.16 13.45
C ASN A 20 1.06 -29.95 13.88
N ALA A 21 1.31 -29.04 12.94
CA ALA A 21 1.49 -27.65 13.33
C ALA A 21 0.19 -27.33 14.04
N VAL A 22 0.22 -27.28 15.37
CA VAL A 22 -0.78 -26.50 16.08
C VAL A 22 -0.63 -25.13 15.45
N ALA A 23 -1.57 -24.76 14.56
CA ALA A 23 -1.58 -23.44 13.97
C ALA A 23 -1.47 -22.47 15.14
N ALA A 24 -0.55 -21.50 15.04
CA ALA A 24 -0.55 -20.44 16.03
C ALA A 24 -1.96 -19.83 16.02
N ASP A 25 -2.53 -19.61 17.21
CA ASP A 25 -3.88 -19.03 17.33
C ASP A 25 -3.97 -17.63 16.70
N SER A 26 -2.82 -17.04 16.35
CA SER A 26 -2.68 -15.77 15.64
C SER A 26 -1.49 -15.77 14.67
N LEU A 27 -1.57 -14.91 13.65
CA LEU A 27 -0.51 -14.66 12.67
C LEU A 27 0.00 -13.22 12.83
N ARG A 28 1.32 -13.04 12.99
CA ARG A 28 1.94 -11.71 13.08
C ARG A 28 2.36 -11.22 11.70
N ILE A 29 1.82 -10.08 11.29
CA ILE A 29 1.99 -9.53 9.95
C ILE A 29 2.60 -8.12 10.05
N ALA A 30 3.72 -7.90 9.38
CA ALA A 30 4.17 -6.55 9.08
C ALA A 30 3.59 -6.09 7.74
N LEU A 31 3.20 -4.82 7.63
CA LEU A 31 2.72 -4.20 6.40
C LEU A 31 3.52 -2.93 6.11
N ILE A 32 4.00 -2.83 4.87
CA ILE A 32 4.69 -1.67 4.34
C ILE A 32 4.16 -1.33 2.95
N SER A 33 4.32 -0.07 2.53
CA SER A 33 3.96 0.37 1.18
C SER A 33 4.93 1.42 0.67
N ASP A 34 4.94 1.62 -0.65
CA ASP A 34 5.54 2.77 -1.29
C ASP A 34 7.00 2.99 -0.86
N LEU A 35 7.80 1.94 -1.02
CA LEU A 35 9.24 1.96 -0.72
C LEU A 35 9.95 2.94 -1.64
N HIS A 36 9.49 3.06 -2.90
CA HIS A 36 10.12 3.83 -3.95
C HIS A 36 11.63 3.57 -4.01
N TYR A 37 12.03 2.30 -3.91
CA TYR A 37 13.44 1.93 -3.80
C TYR A 37 14.20 2.32 -5.07
N LEU A 38 15.24 3.14 -4.91
CA LEU A 38 16.23 3.40 -5.94
C LEU A 38 17.56 2.76 -5.54
N SER A 39 18.09 1.89 -6.40
CA SER A 39 19.40 1.26 -6.14
C SER A 39 20.50 2.33 -5.91
N PRO A 40 21.35 2.18 -4.88
CA PRO A 40 22.53 3.03 -4.68
C PRO A 40 23.50 3.03 -5.87
N THR A 41 23.38 2.04 -6.77
CA THR A 41 24.14 2.00 -8.03
C THR A 41 23.50 2.83 -9.15
N LEU A 42 22.43 3.58 -8.88
CA LEU A 42 21.76 4.43 -9.87
C LEU A 42 21.86 5.92 -9.55
N TYR A 43 22.49 6.31 -8.45
CA TYR A 43 22.71 7.72 -8.13
C TYR A 43 24.12 7.99 -7.58
N ASP A 44 24.57 9.24 -7.69
CA ASP A 44 25.75 9.77 -7.01
C ASP A 44 25.49 11.21 -6.54
N ARG A 45 26.43 11.82 -5.80
CA ARG A 45 26.31 13.20 -5.29
C ARG A 45 26.56 14.26 -6.37
N GLY A 46 26.16 13.99 -7.61
CA GLY A 46 26.23 14.92 -8.74
C GLY A 46 24.99 15.82 -8.87
N GLU A 47 25.06 16.79 -9.77
CA GLU A 47 23.99 17.77 -10.01
C GLU A 47 22.66 17.13 -10.44
N ALA A 48 22.70 15.98 -11.12
CA ALA A 48 21.51 15.23 -11.52
C ALA A 48 20.65 14.82 -10.31
N LEU A 49 21.30 14.30 -9.26
CA LEU A 49 20.64 13.90 -8.04
C LEU A 49 20.16 15.14 -7.27
N THR A 50 21.05 16.11 -7.04
CA THR A 50 20.71 17.33 -6.30
C THR A 50 19.49 18.04 -6.91
N SER A 51 19.48 18.22 -8.23
CA SER A 51 18.35 18.85 -8.94
C SER A 51 17.05 18.05 -8.82
N TYR A 52 17.15 16.72 -8.80
CA TYR A 52 15.99 15.85 -8.63
C TYR A 52 15.41 15.96 -7.22
N GLU A 53 16.26 15.88 -6.21
CA GLU A 53 15.90 15.92 -4.80
C GLU A 53 15.32 17.28 -4.39
N GLU A 54 15.92 18.39 -4.83
CA GLU A 54 15.40 19.75 -4.56
C GLU A 54 13.99 19.99 -5.14
N ARG A 55 13.71 19.34 -6.27
CA ARG A 55 12.41 19.43 -6.95
C ARG A 55 11.37 18.52 -6.31
N SER A 56 11.74 17.28 -6.02
CA SER A 56 10.82 16.23 -5.57
C SER A 56 10.60 16.21 -4.05
N GLY A 57 11.55 16.73 -3.26
CA GLY A 57 11.56 16.59 -1.80
C GLY A 57 12.01 15.19 -1.32
N ARG A 58 12.26 14.24 -2.24
CA ARG A 58 12.81 12.91 -1.92
C ARG A 58 14.30 13.02 -1.59
N GLN A 59 14.78 12.12 -0.74
CA GLN A 59 16.17 12.08 -0.26
C GLN A 59 16.65 10.63 -0.28
N PHE A 60 17.28 10.18 -1.38
CA PHE A 60 17.52 8.74 -1.58
C PHE A 60 18.51 8.16 -0.56
N GLU A 61 19.55 8.92 -0.17
CA GLU A 61 20.46 8.49 0.90
C GLU A 61 19.74 8.33 2.25
N GLN A 62 18.80 9.24 2.58
CA GLN A 62 18.02 9.14 3.80
C GLN A 62 17.04 7.95 3.74
N GLN A 63 16.37 7.76 2.60
CA GLN A 63 15.46 6.63 2.37
C GLN A 63 16.17 5.28 2.55
N GLN A 64 17.39 5.11 2.02
CA GLN A 64 18.16 3.89 2.26
C GLN A 64 18.37 3.62 3.75
N ARG A 65 18.66 4.66 4.54
CA ARG A 65 18.88 4.52 5.98
C ARG A 65 17.58 4.22 6.75
N VAL A 66 16.45 4.79 6.30
CA VAL A 66 15.11 4.44 6.82
C VAL A 66 14.82 2.97 6.55
N LEU A 67 15.06 2.48 5.33
CA LEU A 67 14.88 1.08 4.98
C LEU A 67 15.83 0.15 5.75
N ASP A 68 17.09 0.56 5.96
CA ASP A 68 18.03 -0.22 6.79
C ASP A 68 17.56 -0.34 8.25
N GLN A 69 17.01 0.76 8.81
CA GLN A 69 16.42 0.75 10.15
C GLN A 69 15.18 -0.15 10.20
N LEU A 70 14.27 -0.03 9.24
CA LEU A 70 13.10 -0.90 9.13
C LEU A 70 13.49 -2.38 9.00
N TRP A 71 14.48 -2.72 8.18
CA TRP A 71 14.96 -4.10 8.06
C TRP A 71 15.49 -4.62 9.40
N ALA A 72 16.21 -3.79 10.16
CA ALA A 72 16.66 -4.17 11.50
C ALA A 72 15.48 -4.39 12.46
N ASP A 73 14.45 -3.54 12.37
CA ASP A 73 13.24 -3.68 13.18
C ASP A 73 12.45 -4.95 12.81
N LEU A 74 12.30 -5.27 11.52
CA LEU A 74 11.66 -6.52 11.06
C LEU A 74 12.43 -7.76 11.55
N LEU A 75 13.76 -7.76 11.47
CA LEU A 75 14.59 -8.87 11.97
C LEU A 75 14.54 -9.02 13.49
N LYS A 76 14.30 -7.92 14.21
CA LYS A 76 14.14 -7.92 15.67
C LYS A 76 12.76 -8.40 16.08
N GLU A 77 11.71 -7.86 15.47
CA GLU A 77 10.32 -8.17 15.79
C GLU A 77 9.91 -9.55 15.29
N LYS A 78 10.54 -10.04 14.21
CA LYS A 78 10.28 -11.35 13.58
C LYS A 78 8.80 -11.62 13.34
N PRO A 79 8.12 -10.83 12.49
CA PRO A 79 6.78 -11.18 12.04
C PRO A 79 6.82 -12.49 11.24
N ASP A 80 5.70 -13.21 11.20
CA ASP A 80 5.57 -14.41 10.38
C ASP A 80 5.50 -14.07 8.88
N LEU A 81 4.96 -12.88 8.57
CA LEU A 81 4.69 -12.39 7.23
C LEU A 81 5.00 -10.90 7.10
N LEU A 82 5.57 -10.51 5.96
CA LEU A 82 5.68 -9.14 5.49
C LEU A 82 4.83 -8.96 4.22
N LEU A 83 3.87 -8.05 4.28
CA LEU A 83 3.07 -7.60 3.15
C LEU A 83 3.66 -6.31 2.57
N ILE A 84 3.72 -6.22 1.24
CA ILE A 84 4.11 -5.01 0.52
C ILE A 84 3.05 -4.63 -0.52
N SER A 85 2.31 -3.55 -0.27
CA SER A 85 1.18 -3.08 -1.08
C SER A 85 1.58 -2.16 -2.25
N GLY A 86 2.69 -2.47 -2.93
CA GLY A 86 3.09 -1.79 -4.17
C GLY A 86 4.11 -0.67 -4.03
N ASP A 87 4.43 -0.07 -5.18
CA ASP A 87 5.48 0.93 -5.40
C ASP A 87 6.80 0.52 -4.75
N LEU A 88 7.23 -0.69 -5.14
CA LEU A 88 8.44 -1.33 -4.66
C LEU A 88 9.69 -0.52 -5.05
N THR A 89 9.70 -0.01 -6.27
CA THR A 89 10.82 0.73 -6.86
C THR A 89 10.45 2.18 -7.17
N HIS A 90 11.46 3.02 -7.38
CA HIS A 90 11.23 4.44 -7.60
C HIS A 90 10.55 4.74 -8.94
N HIS A 91 11.12 4.24 -10.04
CA HIS A 91 10.56 4.31 -11.39
C HIS A 91 10.86 3.03 -12.17
N GLY A 92 10.63 1.87 -11.55
CA GLY A 92 10.63 0.58 -12.22
C GLY A 92 12.00 0.18 -12.73
N GLU A 93 13.09 0.73 -12.17
CA GLU A 93 14.43 0.46 -12.69
C GLU A 93 14.80 -1.00 -12.45
N ARG A 94 15.26 -1.69 -13.48
CA ARG A 94 15.64 -3.12 -13.39
C ARG A 94 16.63 -3.38 -12.27
N GLN A 95 17.62 -2.51 -12.08
CA GLN A 95 18.61 -2.67 -11.01
C GLN A 95 18.01 -2.45 -9.61
N SER A 96 17.05 -1.53 -9.47
CA SER A 96 16.31 -1.34 -8.22
C SER A 96 15.52 -2.60 -7.85
N HIS A 97 14.85 -3.23 -8.80
CA HIS A 97 14.17 -4.51 -8.57
C HIS A 97 15.14 -5.61 -8.13
N LEU A 98 16.28 -5.78 -8.83
CA LEU A 98 17.26 -6.81 -8.49
C LEU A 98 17.82 -6.66 -7.08
N ASP A 99 18.17 -5.43 -6.70
CA ASP A 99 18.71 -5.14 -5.37
C ASP A 99 17.65 -5.30 -4.27
N LEU A 100 16.41 -4.90 -4.55
CA LEU A 100 15.30 -5.09 -3.61
C LEU A 100 14.96 -6.58 -3.43
N VAL A 101 14.92 -7.36 -4.50
CA VAL A 101 14.73 -8.82 -4.43
C VAL A 101 15.79 -9.47 -3.53
N ALA A 102 17.06 -9.07 -3.67
CA ALA A 102 18.12 -9.57 -2.79
C ALA A 102 17.90 -9.17 -1.31
N ARG A 103 17.43 -7.95 -1.04
CA ARG A 103 17.05 -7.52 0.31
C ARG A 103 15.88 -8.32 0.88
N LEU A 104 14.85 -8.61 0.08
CA LEU A 104 13.70 -9.41 0.51
C LEU A 104 14.07 -10.88 0.75
N GLN A 105 14.94 -11.45 -0.10
CA GLN A 105 15.49 -12.80 0.13
C GLN A 105 16.22 -12.95 1.46
N SER A 106 16.83 -11.87 1.98
CA SER A 106 17.46 -11.91 3.30
C SER A 106 16.45 -12.06 4.45
N LEU A 107 15.23 -11.54 4.29
CA LEU A 107 14.15 -11.71 5.28
C LEU A 107 13.55 -13.12 5.23
N GLU A 108 13.31 -13.64 4.02
CA GLU A 108 12.91 -15.05 3.80
C GLU A 108 13.93 -16.03 4.42
N GLY A 109 15.23 -15.75 4.25
CA GLY A 109 16.31 -16.54 4.86
C GLY A 109 16.29 -16.55 6.39
N GLU A 110 15.65 -15.57 7.02
CA GLU A 110 15.45 -15.46 8.47
C GLU A 110 14.08 -15.99 8.94
N GLY A 111 13.29 -16.54 8.02
CA GLY A 111 12.00 -17.16 8.26
C GLY A 111 10.80 -16.21 8.20
N ILE A 112 11.00 -14.98 7.69
CA ILE A 112 9.91 -14.01 7.49
C ILE A 112 9.41 -14.18 6.05
N ARG A 113 8.19 -14.72 5.90
CA ARG A 113 7.54 -14.86 4.58
C ARG A 113 7.25 -13.48 3.99
N VAL A 114 7.37 -13.29 2.69
CA VAL A 114 7.14 -12.01 2.01
C VAL A 114 6.11 -12.17 0.89
N VAL A 115 5.17 -11.23 0.80
CA VAL A 115 4.13 -11.20 -0.24
C VAL A 115 4.02 -9.80 -0.81
N VAL A 116 4.01 -9.68 -2.15
CA VAL A 116 4.03 -8.37 -2.82
C VAL A 116 2.97 -8.25 -3.92
N VAL A 117 2.46 -7.04 -4.11
CA VAL A 117 1.81 -6.59 -5.35
C VAL A 117 2.64 -5.49 -6.00
N PRO A 118 2.56 -5.28 -7.33
CA PRO A 118 3.16 -4.11 -7.96
C PRO A 118 2.39 -2.83 -7.62
N GLY A 119 3.05 -1.68 -7.68
CA GLY A 119 2.40 -0.37 -7.80
C GLY A 119 2.59 0.26 -9.18
N ASN A 120 2.11 1.50 -9.33
CA ASN A 120 2.07 2.17 -10.62
C ASN A 120 3.46 2.67 -11.05
N HIS A 121 4.47 2.56 -10.17
CA HIS A 121 5.87 2.89 -10.43
C HIS A 121 6.75 1.68 -10.79
N ASP A 122 6.22 0.45 -10.85
CA ASP A 122 7.10 -0.73 -10.93
C ASP A 122 7.31 -1.31 -12.33
N ILE A 123 6.29 -1.28 -13.21
CA ILE A 123 6.28 -2.08 -14.43
C ILE A 123 6.16 -1.20 -15.67
N ASN A 124 6.92 -1.53 -16.73
CA ASN A 124 6.91 -0.85 -18.03
C ASN A 124 7.10 0.67 -17.94
N ILE A 125 7.85 1.17 -16.96
CA ILE A 125 8.01 2.61 -16.75
C ILE A 125 8.81 3.21 -17.92
N PRO A 126 8.23 4.15 -18.70
CA PRO A 126 8.87 4.66 -19.92
C PRO A 126 10.06 5.58 -19.64
N ASN A 127 10.19 6.06 -18.41
CA ASN A 127 11.11 7.11 -17.99
C ASN A 127 11.89 6.73 -16.71
N ALA A 128 12.36 5.48 -16.64
CA ALA A 128 13.31 5.01 -15.64
C ALA A 128 14.68 5.68 -15.82
N PHE A 129 15.28 6.24 -14.76
CA PHE A 129 16.54 7.00 -14.84
C PHE A 129 17.53 6.65 -13.73
N ALA A 130 18.82 6.76 -14.06
CA ALA A 130 19.92 6.94 -13.12
C ALA A 130 20.26 8.44 -12.97
N TYR A 131 20.51 8.89 -11.74
CA TYR A 131 20.85 10.26 -11.39
C TYR A 131 22.34 10.39 -11.07
N ARG A 132 23.18 10.38 -12.11
CA ARG A 132 24.65 10.42 -11.98
C ARG A 132 25.26 11.59 -12.74
N GLY A 133 26.26 12.23 -12.14
CA GLY A 133 26.94 13.38 -12.75
C GLY A 133 25.98 14.56 -12.97
N GLU A 134 26.02 15.17 -14.16
CA GLU A 134 25.28 16.41 -14.43
C GLU A 134 23.80 16.21 -14.80
N LYS A 135 23.43 15.09 -15.42
CA LYS A 135 22.06 14.87 -15.96
C LYS A 135 21.56 13.45 -15.74
N PRO A 136 20.24 13.26 -15.55
CA PRO A 136 19.66 11.92 -15.52
C PRO A 136 19.93 11.16 -16.83
N THR A 137 20.22 9.87 -16.72
CA THR A 137 20.50 8.98 -17.85
C THR A 137 19.50 7.83 -17.86
N PRO A 138 18.85 7.52 -19.01
CA PRO A 138 17.86 6.45 -19.08
C PRO A 138 18.44 5.10 -18.66
N VAL A 139 17.66 4.31 -17.94
CA VAL A 139 17.97 2.92 -17.60
C VAL A 139 16.80 2.01 -17.97
N GLU A 140 17.06 0.70 -18.04
CA GLU A 140 16.01 -0.26 -18.37
C GLU A 140 14.99 -0.39 -17.23
N SER A 141 13.71 -0.44 -17.60
CA SER A 141 12.64 -0.92 -16.73
C SER A 141 12.40 -2.43 -16.95
N ILE A 142 11.43 -3.02 -16.25
CA ILE A 142 11.06 -4.43 -16.38
C ILE A 142 9.65 -4.61 -16.97
N THR A 143 9.42 -5.77 -17.57
CA THR A 143 8.10 -6.16 -18.09
C THR A 143 7.26 -6.84 -17.01
N LYS A 144 5.94 -6.95 -17.25
CA LYS A 144 5.00 -7.75 -16.44
C LYS A 144 5.53 -9.16 -16.15
N ASP A 145 6.00 -9.87 -17.18
CA ASP A 145 6.52 -11.22 -17.03
C ASP A 145 7.82 -11.26 -16.22
N ALA A 146 8.69 -10.27 -16.41
CA ALA A 146 9.91 -10.16 -15.63
C ALA A 146 9.61 -9.85 -14.15
N PHE A 147 8.59 -9.04 -13.86
CA PHE A 147 8.13 -8.80 -12.49
C PHE A 147 7.69 -10.12 -11.85
N ALA A 148 6.78 -10.86 -12.50
CA ALA A 148 6.30 -12.15 -11.98
C ALA A 148 7.44 -13.16 -11.76
N GLN A 149 8.49 -13.14 -12.60
CA GLN A 149 9.65 -14.02 -12.45
C GLN A 149 10.58 -13.58 -11.32
N LEU A 150 10.85 -12.28 -11.20
CA LEU A 150 11.73 -11.73 -10.16
C LEU A 150 11.13 -11.88 -8.77
N TYR A 151 9.81 -11.66 -8.67
CA TYR A 151 9.07 -11.74 -7.42
C TYR A 151 8.37 -13.09 -7.22
N ASP A 152 8.71 -14.12 -8.02
CA ASP A 152 8.19 -15.48 -7.87
C ASP A 152 8.26 -16.00 -6.42
N PRO A 153 9.37 -15.82 -5.68
CA PRO A 153 9.45 -16.28 -4.29
C PRO A 153 8.54 -15.53 -3.31
N PHE A 154 7.94 -14.41 -3.70
CA PHE A 154 7.24 -13.49 -2.79
C PHE A 154 5.73 -13.45 -3.08
N GLY A 155 5.09 -14.61 -2.97
CA GLY A 155 3.65 -14.82 -3.17
C GLY A 155 3.29 -15.49 -4.50
N TYR A 156 3.88 -15.08 -5.63
CA TYR A 156 3.50 -15.59 -6.96
C TYR A 156 3.75 -17.08 -7.17
N GLY A 157 4.85 -17.62 -6.66
CA GLY A 157 5.26 -19.02 -6.79
C GLY A 157 4.55 -19.97 -5.82
N GLU A 158 3.92 -19.43 -4.78
CA GLU A 158 3.12 -20.16 -3.79
C GLU A 158 1.62 -19.89 -3.90
N ALA A 159 1.20 -19.14 -4.93
CA ALA A 159 -0.19 -18.84 -5.21
C ALA A 159 -1.03 -20.12 -5.38
N LEU A 160 -2.18 -20.17 -4.71
CA LEU A 160 -3.20 -21.20 -4.92
C LEU A 160 -3.78 -21.11 -6.33
N VAL A 161 -3.98 -19.88 -6.81
CA VAL A 161 -4.45 -19.56 -8.15
C VAL A 161 -3.99 -18.17 -8.54
N ARG A 162 -3.71 -17.97 -9.83
CA ARG A 162 -3.33 -16.68 -10.42
C ARG A 162 -4.37 -16.27 -11.44
N ASP A 163 -4.67 -14.98 -11.50
CA ASP A 163 -5.52 -14.43 -12.55
C ASP A 163 -4.78 -14.45 -13.90
N GLU A 164 -5.52 -14.69 -14.98
CA GLU A 164 -4.97 -14.65 -16.34
C GLU A 164 -4.94 -13.23 -16.92
N ALA A 165 -5.79 -12.32 -16.41
CA ALA A 165 -5.93 -10.96 -16.96
C ALA A 165 -4.97 -9.93 -16.35
N SER A 166 -4.43 -10.17 -15.16
CA SER A 166 -3.53 -9.25 -14.43
C SER A 166 -2.40 -10.01 -13.72
N LEU A 167 -1.61 -9.33 -12.88
CA LEU A 167 -0.72 -9.98 -11.92
C LEU A 167 -1.41 -10.34 -10.59
N SER A 168 -2.75 -10.38 -10.54
CA SER A 168 -3.48 -10.77 -9.33
C SER A 168 -3.30 -12.25 -9.00
N TYR A 169 -3.33 -12.59 -7.72
CA TYR A 169 -3.19 -13.96 -7.24
C TYR A 169 -3.79 -14.14 -5.83
N LEU A 170 -4.08 -15.39 -5.48
CA LEU A 170 -4.61 -15.78 -4.16
C LEU A 170 -3.59 -16.67 -3.45
N ILE A 171 -3.32 -16.40 -2.18
CA ILE A 171 -2.49 -17.26 -1.31
C ILE A 171 -3.27 -17.68 -0.06
N SER A 172 -2.87 -18.81 0.53
CA SER A 172 -3.25 -19.15 1.91
C SER A 172 -2.35 -18.40 2.89
N LEU A 173 -2.93 -17.73 3.88
CA LEU A 173 -2.20 -17.19 5.02
C LEU A 173 -2.07 -18.26 6.11
N ASP A 174 -3.20 -18.88 6.45
CA ASP A 174 -3.31 -20.00 7.38
C ASP A 174 -4.51 -20.91 6.98
N GLU A 175 -5.03 -21.72 7.90
CA GLU A 175 -6.19 -22.62 7.68
C GLU A 175 -7.56 -21.92 7.64
N GLN A 176 -7.62 -20.66 8.04
CA GLN A 176 -8.85 -19.86 8.21
C GLN A 176 -8.86 -18.61 7.33
N HIS A 177 -7.68 -18.16 6.88
CA HIS A 177 -7.49 -16.91 6.17
C HIS A 177 -6.77 -17.11 4.83
N TRP A 178 -7.33 -16.52 3.79
CA TRP A 178 -6.66 -16.30 2.51
C TRP A 178 -6.38 -14.80 2.30
N LEU A 179 -5.39 -14.50 1.45
CA LEU A 179 -5.12 -13.15 0.97
C LEU A 179 -5.27 -13.11 -0.54
N LEU A 180 -6.20 -12.26 -0.99
CA LEU A 180 -6.42 -11.95 -2.40
C LEU A 180 -5.65 -10.69 -2.77
N CYS A 181 -4.58 -10.88 -3.54
CA CYS A 181 -3.69 -9.83 -4.00
C CYS A 181 -4.15 -9.33 -5.38
N PHE A 182 -4.59 -8.08 -5.48
CA PHE A 182 -4.99 -7.47 -6.74
C PHE A 182 -3.85 -6.67 -7.37
N ASP A 183 -3.61 -6.90 -8.64
CA ASP A 183 -2.89 -5.96 -9.50
C ASP A 183 -3.87 -4.93 -10.06
N SER A 184 -3.85 -3.72 -9.49
CA SER A 184 -4.70 -2.61 -9.90
C SER A 184 -4.05 -1.65 -10.90
N ASN A 185 -2.87 -1.99 -11.43
CA ASN A 185 -2.05 -1.06 -12.20
C ASN A 185 -2.32 -1.08 -13.70
N ARG A 186 -2.04 0.04 -14.36
CA ARG A 186 -2.31 0.27 -15.79
C ARG A 186 -1.03 0.32 -16.64
N TYR A 187 -0.02 -0.47 -16.29
CA TYR A 187 1.29 -0.49 -16.95
C TYR A 187 1.26 -1.00 -18.40
N GLU A 188 0.19 -1.67 -18.82
CA GLU A 188 -0.03 -2.08 -20.22
C GLU A 188 -0.46 -0.88 -21.11
N GLU A 189 -0.94 0.20 -20.48
CA GLU A 189 -1.47 1.39 -21.14
C GLU A 189 -0.48 2.57 -21.16
N HIS A 190 0.71 2.38 -20.59
CA HIS A 190 1.77 3.39 -20.61
C HIS A 190 2.15 3.76 -22.05
N THR A 191 2.41 5.05 -22.27
CA THR A 191 2.87 5.57 -23.56
C THR A 191 4.20 6.29 -23.38
N THR A 192 4.20 7.62 -23.46
CA THR A 192 5.38 8.44 -23.15
C THR A 192 5.48 8.79 -21.67
N GLY A 193 4.47 8.47 -20.88
CA GLY A 193 4.43 8.65 -19.42
C GLY A 193 3.71 7.49 -18.73
N SER A 194 3.95 7.37 -17.43
CA SER A 194 3.23 6.44 -16.55
C SER A 194 1.82 6.97 -16.24
N ILE A 195 0.95 6.07 -15.84
CA ILE A 195 -0.44 6.34 -15.45
C ILE A 195 -0.52 6.14 -13.94
N THR A 196 -0.95 7.18 -13.23
CA THR A 196 -1.13 7.16 -11.77
C THR A 196 -2.41 6.45 -11.34
N ALA A 197 -3.46 6.48 -12.17
CA ALA A 197 -4.76 5.90 -11.83
C ALA A 197 -4.76 4.37 -11.95
N GLY A 198 -5.54 3.72 -11.10
CA GLY A 198 -5.70 2.27 -11.07
C GLY A 198 -7.06 1.81 -11.56
N HIS A 199 -7.17 0.53 -11.90
CA HIS A 199 -8.45 -0.12 -12.15
C HIS A 199 -8.44 -1.57 -11.69
N ILE A 200 -9.61 -2.19 -11.55
CA ILE A 200 -9.73 -3.64 -11.51
C ILE A 200 -10.36 -4.06 -12.83
N LYS A 201 -9.65 -4.89 -13.61
CA LYS A 201 -10.18 -5.37 -14.90
C LYS A 201 -11.47 -6.18 -14.64
N PRO A 202 -12.50 -6.09 -15.50
CA PRO A 202 -13.75 -6.82 -15.29
C PRO A 202 -13.57 -8.32 -15.09
N GLN A 203 -12.64 -8.94 -15.84
CA GLN A 203 -12.30 -10.36 -15.71
C GLN A 203 -11.69 -10.68 -14.35
N THR A 204 -10.77 -9.83 -13.88
CA THR A 204 -10.14 -9.95 -12.55
C THR A 204 -11.18 -9.79 -11.44
N LEU A 205 -12.14 -8.88 -11.58
CA LEU A 205 -13.22 -8.71 -10.60
C LEU A 205 -14.14 -9.93 -10.56
N GLU A 206 -14.55 -10.45 -11.71
CA GLU A 206 -15.39 -11.66 -11.78
C GLU A 206 -14.68 -12.87 -11.16
N TRP A 207 -13.39 -13.04 -11.48
CA TRP A 207 -12.52 -14.04 -10.89
C TRP A 207 -12.43 -13.88 -9.35
N ALA A 208 -12.15 -12.68 -8.86
CA ALA A 208 -12.09 -12.38 -7.42
C ALA A 208 -13.41 -12.72 -6.70
N LEU A 209 -14.55 -12.29 -7.24
CA LEU A 209 -15.86 -12.58 -6.67
C LEU A 209 -16.18 -14.09 -6.67
N SER A 210 -15.65 -14.85 -7.63
CA SER A 210 -15.78 -16.32 -7.60
C SER A 210 -14.98 -16.95 -6.48
N LEU A 211 -13.76 -16.48 -6.22
CA LEU A 211 -12.91 -16.96 -5.12
C LEU A 211 -13.51 -16.63 -3.75
N LEU A 212 -14.12 -15.44 -3.60
CA LEU A 212 -14.81 -15.06 -2.37
C LEU A 212 -16.00 -16.00 -2.07
N ARG A 213 -16.78 -16.36 -3.08
CA ARG A 213 -17.87 -17.36 -2.91
C ARG A 213 -17.34 -18.74 -2.55
N ASP A 214 -16.29 -19.20 -3.23
CA ASP A 214 -15.68 -20.51 -2.96
C ASP A 214 -15.06 -20.58 -1.56
N ALA A 215 -14.50 -19.47 -1.06
CA ALA A 215 -13.99 -19.35 0.29
C ALA A 215 -15.12 -19.34 1.34
N ASP A 216 -16.23 -18.66 1.04
CA ASP A 216 -17.40 -18.61 1.90
C ASP A 216 -17.98 -20.00 2.16
N GLU A 217 -18.12 -20.81 1.10
CA GLU A 217 -18.58 -22.21 1.20
C GLU A 217 -17.65 -23.09 2.07
N ARG A 218 -16.41 -22.66 2.30
CA ARG A 218 -15.40 -23.37 3.10
C ARG A 218 -15.21 -22.77 4.49
N GLY A 219 -15.92 -21.69 4.82
CA GLY A 219 -15.71 -20.94 6.06
C GLY A 219 -14.30 -20.35 6.15
N ILE A 220 -13.75 -19.89 5.03
CA ILE A 220 -12.45 -19.21 4.95
C ILE A 220 -12.71 -17.72 4.76
N THR A 221 -12.08 -16.89 5.60
CA THR A 221 -12.10 -15.43 5.45
C THR A 221 -11.07 -15.03 4.40
N VAL A 222 -11.44 -14.16 3.46
CA VAL A 222 -10.51 -13.63 2.45
C VAL A 222 -10.25 -12.16 2.73
N LEU A 223 -9.00 -11.82 3.02
CA LEU A 223 -8.52 -10.45 3.12
C LEU A 223 -8.07 -9.95 1.74
N GLY A 224 -8.10 -8.65 1.49
CA GLY A 224 -7.60 -8.03 0.27
C GLY A 224 -6.21 -7.41 0.44
N MET A 225 -5.44 -7.31 -0.64
CA MET A 225 -4.31 -6.39 -0.75
C MET A 225 -4.22 -5.84 -2.18
N MET A 226 -4.02 -4.53 -2.33
CA MET A 226 -3.75 -3.91 -3.62
C MET A 226 -2.97 -2.60 -3.44
N HIS A 227 -2.55 -1.96 -4.53
CA HIS A 227 -1.80 -0.70 -4.42
C HIS A 227 -2.69 0.53 -4.21
N HIS A 228 -3.66 0.74 -5.10
CA HIS A 228 -4.57 1.89 -5.07
C HIS A 228 -5.64 1.74 -3.98
N GLY A 229 -6.14 2.87 -3.45
CA GLY A 229 -7.24 2.86 -2.48
C GLY A 229 -8.54 2.29 -3.05
N LEU A 230 -9.29 1.57 -2.22
CA LEU A 230 -10.64 1.09 -2.48
C LEU A 230 -11.71 2.10 -2.06
N VAL A 231 -11.44 2.90 -1.03
CA VAL A 231 -12.39 3.86 -0.46
C VAL A 231 -11.71 5.22 -0.27
N GLU A 232 -12.49 6.29 -0.15
CA GLU A 232 -11.92 7.60 0.19
C GLU A 232 -11.37 7.59 1.61
N HIS A 233 -10.10 7.97 1.79
CA HIS A 233 -9.42 8.19 3.07
C HIS A 233 -9.50 9.63 3.55
N MET A 234 -10.11 10.53 2.77
CA MET A 234 -10.45 11.87 3.22
C MET A 234 -11.65 12.42 2.47
N PRO A 235 -12.39 13.37 3.04
CA PRO A 235 -13.55 13.97 2.37
C PRO A 235 -13.22 14.49 0.97
N TYR A 236 -13.99 14.02 -0.01
CA TYR A 236 -13.90 14.43 -1.42
C TYR A 236 -12.59 14.00 -2.12
N GLN A 237 -11.89 12.97 -1.62
CA GLN A 237 -10.69 12.47 -2.27
C GLN A 237 -10.92 12.13 -3.74
N SER A 238 -12.04 11.48 -4.10
CA SER A 238 -12.34 11.13 -5.49
C SER A 238 -12.55 12.35 -6.40
N ALA A 239 -12.94 13.50 -5.85
CA ALA A 239 -13.11 14.73 -6.62
C ALA A 239 -11.77 15.42 -6.91
N PHE A 240 -10.85 15.44 -5.94
CA PHE A 240 -9.57 16.16 -6.04
C PHE A 240 -8.40 15.27 -6.47
N PHE A 241 -8.46 14.00 -6.12
CA PHE A 241 -7.40 12.98 -6.23
C PHE A 241 -7.95 11.65 -6.80
N PRO A 242 -8.76 11.66 -7.89
CA PRO A 242 -9.40 10.44 -8.40
C PRO A 242 -8.41 9.33 -8.75
N GLY A 243 -7.21 9.68 -9.21
CA GLY A 243 -6.18 8.71 -9.60
C GLY A 243 -5.54 7.96 -8.43
N TYR A 244 -5.91 8.27 -7.18
CA TYR A 244 -5.43 7.56 -6.00
C TYR A 244 -6.36 6.44 -5.55
N LEU A 245 -7.55 6.36 -6.14
CA LEU A 245 -8.50 5.29 -5.96
C LEU A 245 -8.55 4.41 -7.22
N VAL A 246 -9.03 3.18 -7.08
CA VAL A 246 -9.39 2.37 -8.25
C VAL A 246 -10.58 2.99 -8.99
N ASP A 247 -10.57 2.92 -10.33
CA ASP A 247 -11.72 3.34 -11.14
C ASP A 247 -13.01 2.62 -10.68
N GLU A 248 -14.12 3.36 -10.61
CA GLU A 248 -15.41 2.90 -10.07
C GLU A 248 -15.34 2.39 -8.60
N TRP A 249 -14.51 3.02 -7.75
CA TRP A 249 -14.26 2.59 -6.36
C TRP A 249 -15.54 2.25 -5.56
N GLU A 250 -16.59 3.08 -5.61
CA GLU A 250 -17.84 2.84 -4.85
C GLU A 250 -18.47 1.49 -5.18
N ARG A 251 -18.52 1.16 -6.47
CA ARG A 251 -19.07 -0.11 -6.95
C ARG A 251 -18.19 -1.29 -6.53
N HIS A 252 -16.87 -1.13 -6.57
CA HIS A 252 -15.94 -2.19 -6.18
C HIS A 252 -15.99 -2.43 -4.67
N ALA A 253 -16.03 -1.36 -3.86
CA ALA A 253 -16.18 -1.44 -2.42
C ALA A 253 -17.50 -2.15 -2.03
N GLU A 254 -18.61 -1.80 -2.67
CA GLU A 254 -19.89 -2.47 -2.47
C GLU A 254 -19.85 -3.96 -2.82
N LEU A 255 -19.34 -4.31 -4.02
CA LEU A 255 -19.27 -5.70 -4.46
C LEU A 255 -18.37 -6.57 -3.58
N LEU A 256 -17.22 -6.04 -3.13
CA LEU A 256 -16.28 -6.77 -2.29
C LEU A 256 -16.80 -6.93 -0.85
N ALA A 257 -17.39 -5.87 -0.28
CA ALA A 257 -18.03 -5.92 1.03
C ALA A 257 -19.18 -6.93 1.04
N ASP A 258 -20.06 -6.89 0.02
CA ASP A 258 -21.20 -7.81 -0.10
C ASP A 258 -20.78 -9.25 -0.39
N ALA A 259 -19.60 -9.45 -0.98
CA ALA A 259 -18.99 -10.76 -1.14
C ALA A 259 -18.27 -11.27 0.13
N GLY A 260 -18.28 -10.50 1.22
CA GLY A 260 -17.78 -10.91 2.53
C GLY A 260 -16.29 -10.63 2.79
N MET A 261 -15.63 -9.78 1.98
CA MET A 261 -14.27 -9.33 2.28
C MET A 261 -14.31 -8.28 3.41
N PRO A 262 -13.72 -8.54 4.58
CA PRO A 262 -13.85 -7.64 5.72
C PRO A 262 -12.87 -6.46 5.68
N LEU A 263 -11.73 -6.61 5.02
CA LEU A 263 -10.71 -5.57 4.90
C LEU A 263 -9.81 -5.76 3.68
N ILE A 264 -9.14 -4.67 3.29
CA ILE A 264 -8.13 -4.62 2.24
C ILE A 264 -6.94 -3.75 2.68
N PHE A 265 -5.72 -4.17 2.36
CA PHE A 265 -4.50 -3.40 2.58
C PHE A 265 -4.12 -2.60 1.32
N THR A 266 -3.89 -1.30 1.47
CA THR A 266 -3.58 -0.37 0.36
C THR A 266 -2.42 0.57 0.68
N GLY A 267 -2.03 1.38 -0.31
CA GLY A 267 -1.02 2.44 -0.20
C GLY A 267 -1.30 3.56 -1.19
N HIS A 268 -0.31 3.93 -2.00
CA HIS A 268 -0.39 4.86 -3.15
C HIS A 268 -0.65 6.34 -2.80
N PHE A 269 -1.61 6.63 -1.92
CA PHE A 269 -1.88 8.00 -1.48
C PHE A 269 -0.86 8.52 -0.44
N HIS A 270 -0.06 7.59 0.10
CA HIS A 270 1.04 7.80 1.04
C HIS A 270 0.60 8.32 2.42
N SER A 271 -0.67 8.13 2.78
CA SER A 271 -1.20 8.44 4.10
C SER A 271 -1.22 7.21 5.00
N ASN A 272 -1.23 7.43 6.32
CA ASN A 272 -1.38 6.37 7.30
C ASN A 272 -2.80 6.43 7.88
N ASP A 273 -3.76 5.86 7.16
CA ASP A 273 -5.20 6.02 7.42
C ASP A 273 -5.94 4.68 7.37
N ILE A 274 -7.09 4.58 8.03
CA ILE A 274 -8.02 3.46 7.91
C ILE A 274 -9.43 4.00 7.75
N THR A 275 -10.09 3.66 6.64
CA THR A 275 -11.47 4.06 6.42
C THR A 275 -12.41 2.86 6.24
N ARG A 276 -13.58 2.94 6.87
CA ARG A 276 -14.65 1.95 6.70
C ARG A 276 -15.69 2.36 5.65
N PHE A 277 -15.92 1.48 4.68
CA PHE A 277 -17.10 1.52 3.82
C PHE A 277 -18.21 0.61 4.37
N THR A 278 -19.47 1.02 4.18
CA THR A 278 -20.66 0.21 4.49
C THR A 278 -21.58 0.16 3.28
N SER A 279 -21.85 -1.04 2.75
CA SER A 279 -22.73 -1.25 1.61
C SER A 279 -24.19 -0.96 1.96
N ALA A 280 -25.04 -0.85 0.93
CA ALA A 280 -26.49 -0.73 1.12
C ALA A 280 -27.11 -1.92 1.88
N ALA A 281 -26.48 -3.11 1.81
CA ALA A 281 -26.89 -4.30 2.56
C ALA A 281 -26.40 -4.30 4.02
N GLY A 282 -25.57 -3.33 4.41
CA GLY A 282 -25.00 -3.22 5.76
C GLY A 282 -23.69 -3.99 5.96
N ASN A 283 -23.15 -4.59 4.90
CA ASN A 283 -21.83 -5.24 4.93
C ASN A 283 -20.73 -4.19 4.96
N LYS A 284 -19.59 -4.53 5.56
CA LYS A 284 -18.50 -3.58 5.82
C LYS A 284 -17.21 -4.08 5.23
N ILE A 285 -16.41 -3.16 4.73
CA ILE A 285 -15.02 -3.39 4.34
C ILE A 285 -14.17 -2.23 4.86
N ASP A 286 -13.08 -2.55 5.55
CA ASP A 286 -12.09 -1.57 5.99
C ASP A 286 -10.93 -1.49 5.01
N ASP A 287 -10.62 -0.30 4.53
CA ASP A 287 -9.43 -0.02 3.73
C ASP A 287 -8.33 0.48 4.66
N ILE A 288 -7.18 -0.21 4.65
CA ILE A 288 -6.06 0.04 5.55
C ILE A 288 -4.89 0.56 4.70
N GLU A 289 -4.78 1.89 4.60
CA GLU A 289 -3.74 2.56 3.83
C GLU A 289 -2.46 2.74 4.66
N THR A 290 -1.33 2.21 4.20
CA THR A 290 -0.04 2.40 4.90
C THR A 290 0.79 3.48 4.23
N ALA A 291 1.28 4.43 5.03
CA ALA A 291 2.05 5.55 4.48
C ALA A 291 3.37 5.11 3.86
N SER A 292 3.90 5.96 2.98
CA SER A 292 5.13 5.69 2.28
C SER A 292 6.36 5.69 3.20
N LEU A 293 7.27 4.77 2.94
CA LEU A 293 8.62 4.75 3.51
C LEU A 293 9.61 5.68 2.81
N ALA A 294 9.16 6.38 1.76
CA ALA A 294 10.00 7.25 0.95
C ALA A 294 9.84 8.74 1.31
N GLN A 295 8.89 9.09 2.17
CA GLN A 295 8.65 10.44 2.66
C GLN A 295 8.07 10.42 4.09
N TYR A 296 7.93 11.59 4.71
CA TYR A 296 7.21 11.69 5.99
C TYR A 296 5.82 11.04 5.85
N PRO A 297 5.39 10.20 6.81
CA PRO A 297 5.98 9.99 8.15
C PRO A 297 6.87 8.74 8.31
N TYR A 298 7.26 8.05 7.23
CA TYR A 298 7.99 6.77 7.27
C TYR A 298 7.28 5.72 8.14
N ALA A 299 5.99 5.49 7.86
CA ALA A 299 5.18 4.55 8.62
C ALA A 299 5.32 3.12 8.11
N TRP A 300 5.08 2.17 9.02
CA TRP A 300 4.82 0.78 8.74
C TRP A 300 3.91 0.23 9.84
N ARG A 301 3.26 -0.91 9.61
CA ARG A 301 2.30 -1.45 10.58
C ARG A 301 2.74 -2.84 11.04
N MET A 302 2.60 -3.10 12.34
CA MET A 302 2.63 -4.45 12.91
C MET A 302 1.19 -4.85 13.23
N MET A 303 0.81 -6.05 12.83
CA MET A 303 -0.56 -6.53 12.94
C MET A 303 -0.58 -7.94 13.51
N THR A 304 -1.66 -8.24 14.24
CA THR A 304 -1.93 -9.59 14.73
C THR A 304 -3.30 -10.02 14.22
N LEU A 305 -3.29 -10.98 13.30
CA LEU A 305 -4.49 -11.57 12.71
C LEU A 305 -4.91 -12.77 13.55
N GLU A 306 -6.16 -12.76 13.99
CA GLU A 306 -6.83 -13.84 14.71
C GLU A 306 -8.13 -14.20 13.97
N GLU A 307 -8.79 -15.28 14.40
CA GLU A 307 -10.11 -15.62 13.86
C GLU A 307 -11.12 -14.49 14.15
N GLY A 308 -11.49 -13.74 13.12
CA GLY A 308 -12.49 -12.68 13.23
C GLY A 308 -11.98 -11.29 13.61
N SER A 309 -10.67 -11.12 13.79
CA SER A 309 -10.11 -9.84 14.17
C SER A 309 -8.71 -9.58 13.63
N LEU A 310 -8.39 -8.30 13.47
CA LEU A 310 -7.07 -7.80 13.17
C LEU A 310 -6.74 -6.67 14.14
N ALA A 311 -5.77 -6.90 15.02
CA ALA A 311 -5.15 -5.81 15.78
C ALA A 311 -4.09 -5.13 14.92
N VAL A 312 -4.13 -3.81 14.83
CA VAL A 312 -3.23 -2.99 13.99
C VAL A 312 -2.52 -1.97 14.87
N GLU A 313 -1.18 -1.94 14.78
CA GLU A 313 -0.31 -0.97 15.44
C GLU A 313 0.58 -0.29 14.38
N SER A 314 0.45 1.03 14.25
CA SER A 314 1.31 1.84 13.37
C SER A 314 2.60 2.24 14.07
N HIS A 315 3.71 2.01 13.40
CA HIS A 315 5.06 2.38 13.81
C HIS A 315 5.63 3.41 12.84
N PHE A 316 6.53 4.27 13.33
CA PHE A 316 7.14 5.33 12.54
C PHE A 316 8.64 5.36 12.76
N VAL A 317 9.42 5.48 11.68
CA VAL A 317 10.85 5.73 11.78
C VAL A 317 11.06 7.23 12.01
N THR A 318 11.07 7.64 13.28
CA THR A 318 11.17 9.06 13.67
C THR A 318 12.60 9.54 13.88
N SER A 319 13.57 8.62 13.95
CA SER A 319 14.99 8.93 14.11
C SER A 319 15.87 7.82 13.52
N LEU A 320 17.12 8.16 13.21
CA LEU A 320 18.16 7.23 12.76
C LEU A 320 19.41 7.38 13.63
N PRO A 321 20.29 6.36 13.68
CA PRO A 321 21.60 6.51 14.31
C PRO A 321 22.38 7.72 13.78
N GLY A 322 22.55 8.76 14.59
CA GLY A 322 23.21 10.01 14.17
C GLY A 322 22.32 11.00 13.42
N ASN A 323 21.00 10.79 13.36
CA ASN A 323 20.01 11.80 12.97
C ASN A 323 18.76 11.68 13.86
N ALA A 324 18.73 12.44 14.96
CA ALA A 324 17.59 12.46 15.89
C ALA A 324 16.41 13.29 15.37
N ASP A 325 16.65 14.20 14.42
CA ASP A 325 15.67 15.18 13.92
C ASP A 325 15.00 14.71 12.61
N LEU A 326 15.15 13.43 12.26
CA LEU A 326 14.68 12.83 11.00
C LEU A 326 13.21 13.17 10.70
N GLU A 327 12.34 13.04 11.70
CA GLU A 327 10.91 13.29 11.56
C GLU A 327 10.64 14.75 11.19
N GLN A 328 11.23 15.71 11.91
CA GLN A 328 11.06 17.14 11.65
C GLN A 328 11.64 17.52 10.29
N GLU A 329 12.84 17.04 9.94
CA GLU A 329 13.45 17.30 8.64
C GLU A 329 12.59 16.79 7.47
N ALA A 330 11.97 15.62 7.64
CA ALA A 330 11.10 15.04 6.62
C ALA A 330 9.77 15.77 6.52
N MET A 331 9.19 16.17 7.67
CA MET A 331 7.98 16.97 7.73
C MET A 331 8.18 18.34 7.05
N ASP A 332 9.30 19.02 7.31
CA ASP A 332 9.64 20.31 6.69
C ASP A 332 9.75 20.18 5.15
N ARG A 333 10.34 19.09 4.66
CA ARG A 333 10.41 18.82 3.21
C ARG A 333 9.05 18.55 2.60
N LEU A 334 8.21 17.76 3.27
CA LEU A 334 6.85 17.51 2.82
C LEU A 334 6.03 18.80 2.81
N GLU A 335 6.17 19.67 3.82
CA GLU A 335 5.50 20.97 3.87
C GLU A 335 5.81 21.80 2.62
N VAL A 336 7.09 21.90 2.25
CA VAL A 336 7.54 22.65 1.06
C VAL A 336 6.99 22.03 -0.22
N ALA A 337 7.02 20.70 -0.35
CA ALA A 337 6.51 19.99 -1.51
C ALA A 337 4.98 20.18 -1.65
N THR A 338 4.23 19.95 -0.58
CA THR A 338 2.77 20.10 -0.53
C THR A 338 2.37 21.54 -0.83
N ARG A 339 3.08 22.53 -0.29
CA ARG A 339 2.82 23.95 -0.61
C ARG A 339 2.92 24.24 -2.10
N ARG A 340 3.97 23.75 -2.77
CA ARG A 340 4.14 23.90 -4.24
C ARG A 340 3.00 23.24 -5.01
N VAL A 341 2.62 22.02 -4.63
CA VAL A 341 1.52 21.28 -5.26
C VAL A 341 0.18 21.98 -5.05
N ALA A 342 -0.11 22.41 -3.82
CA ALA A 342 -1.32 23.13 -3.45
C ALA A 342 -1.46 24.43 -4.24
N GLU A 343 -0.41 25.27 -4.29
CA GLU A 343 -0.43 26.49 -5.09
C GLU A 343 -0.66 26.21 -6.57
N SER A 344 0.01 25.20 -7.13
CA SER A 344 -0.15 24.84 -8.54
C SER A 344 -1.57 24.38 -8.84
N ARG A 345 -2.18 23.60 -7.95
CA ARG A 345 -3.56 23.12 -8.07
C ARG A 345 -4.55 24.27 -7.94
N LEU A 346 -4.41 25.10 -6.91
CA LEU A 346 -5.27 26.26 -6.68
C LEU A 346 -5.25 27.24 -7.85
N LYS A 347 -4.07 27.52 -8.42
CA LYS A 347 -3.92 28.35 -9.65
C LYS A 347 -4.52 27.68 -10.90
N GLY A 348 -4.57 26.35 -10.90
CA GLY A 348 -5.17 25.55 -11.97
C GLY A 348 -6.68 25.38 -11.85
N LEU A 349 -7.31 25.83 -10.76
CA LEU A 349 -8.76 25.85 -10.64
C LEU A 349 -9.34 26.77 -11.72
N GLY A 350 -10.42 26.33 -12.36
CA GLY A 350 -11.05 27.04 -13.49
C GLY A 350 -11.75 28.36 -13.11
N PHE A 351 -11.48 28.91 -11.93
CA PHE A 351 -12.02 30.17 -11.44
C PHE A 351 -10.93 30.95 -10.68
N PRO A 352 -10.97 32.30 -10.70
CA PRO A 352 -9.96 33.12 -10.05
C PRO A 352 -10.09 33.08 -8.52
N ILE A 353 -8.98 32.82 -7.84
CA ILE A 353 -8.85 32.95 -6.38
C ILE A 353 -8.18 34.30 -6.05
N PRO A 354 -8.74 35.13 -5.15
CA PRO A 354 -8.13 36.38 -4.71
C PRO A 354 -6.73 36.18 -4.12
N ASP A 355 -5.80 37.08 -4.42
CA ASP A 355 -4.40 37.02 -3.95
C ASP A 355 -4.29 36.96 -2.42
N GLU A 356 -5.24 37.57 -1.70
CA GLU A 356 -5.30 37.56 -0.24
C GLU A 356 -5.76 36.21 0.34
N LEU A 357 -6.52 35.42 -0.42
CA LEU A 357 -7.02 34.10 0.00
C LEU A 357 -6.04 32.98 -0.36
N MET A 358 -5.24 33.15 -1.42
CA MET A 358 -4.33 32.11 -1.90
C MET A 358 -3.36 31.58 -0.81
N PRO A 359 -2.68 32.42 0.00
CA PRO A 359 -1.81 31.93 1.07
C PRO A 359 -2.58 31.17 2.16
N LEU A 360 -3.77 31.65 2.53
CA LEU A 360 -4.60 31.03 3.57
C LEU A 360 -5.08 29.63 3.17
N LEU A 361 -5.51 29.47 1.92
CA LEU A 361 -5.93 28.17 1.39
C LEU A 361 -4.76 27.21 1.25
N THR A 362 -3.61 27.73 0.82
CA THR A 362 -2.39 26.94 0.72
C THR A 362 -1.96 26.44 2.11
N ASP A 363 -1.93 27.31 3.12
CA ASP A 363 -1.60 26.94 4.49
C ASP A 363 -2.59 25.92 5.07
N LEU A 364 -3.89 26.06 4.78
CA LEU A 364 -4.90 25.10 5.18
C LEU A 364 -4.65 23.72 4.55
N ILE A 365 -4.43 23.65 3.23
CA ILE A 365 -4.15 22.38 2.53
C ILE A 365 -2.89 21.72 3.08
N VAL A 366 -1.84 22.50 3.32
CA VAL A 366 -0.58 22.00 3.89
C VAL A 366 -0.80 21.44 5.29
N LYS A 367 -1.48 22.18 6.18
CA LYS A 367 -1.79 21.70 7.53
C LYS A 367 -2.63 20.42 7.51
N LEU A 368 -3.64 20.36 6.64
CA LEU A 368 -4.50 19.18 6.49
C LEU A 368 -3.72 17.98 6.00
N ASN A 369 -2.91 18.15 4.96
CA ASN A 369 -2.09 17.07 4.44
C ASN A 369 -1.07 16.54 5.45
N LEU A 370 -0.36 17.42 6.18
CA LEU A 370 0.62 16.99 7.19
C LEU A 370 -0.02 16.21 8.33
N LYS A 371 -1.25 16.55 8.72
CA LYS A 371 -2.03 15.77 9.69
C LYS A 371 -2.46 14.43 9.09
N HIS A 372 -2.99 14.47 7.87
CA HIS A 372 -3.55 13.30 7.22
C HIS A 372 -2.52 12.20 6.96
N VAL A 373 -1.35 12.58 6.47
CA VAL A 373 -0.32 11.57 6.17
C VAL A 373 0.20 10.83 7.41
N LYS A 374 0.01 11.40 8.62
CA LYS A 374 0.43 10.80 9.90
C LYS A 374 -0.68 9.95 10.53
N GLY A 375 -1.95 10.15 10.16
CA GLY A 375 -3.13 9.55 10.78
C GLY A 375 -3.56 10.20 12.11
N ASP A 376 -4.72 9.78 12.58
CA ASP A 376 -5.53 10.25 13.71
C ASP A 376 -5.80 11.77 13.62
N GLU A 377 -6.38 12.23 12.50
CA GLU A 377 -6.53 13.64 12.18
C GLU A 377 -7.44 14.35 13.16
N LYS A 378 -6.81 15.20 13.97
CA LYS A 378 -7.54 16.10 14.86
C LYS A 378 -7.83 17.41 14.17
N ALA A 379 -9.13 17.65 13.94
CA ALA A 379 -9.65 18.97 13.61
C ALA A 379 -9.18 19.97 14.68
N ASP A 380 -8.59 21.08 14.24
CA ASP A 380 -8.27 22.21 15.10
C ASP A 380 -9.19 23.41 14.77
N PRO A 381 -9.43 24.32 15.72
CA PRO A 381 -10.35 25.44 15.53
C PRO A 381 -9.95 26.38 14.39
N GLU A 382 -8.66 26.50 14.09
CA GLU A 382 -8.13 27.40 13.05
C GLU A 382 -8.41 26.82 11.65
N MET A 383 -8.23 25.50 11.49
CA MET A 383 -8.58 24.77 10.27
C MET A 383 -10.08 24.83 9.99
N MET A 384 -10.91 24.60 11.01
CA MET A 384 -12.37 24.68 10.87
C MET A 384 -12.85 26.08 10.51
N LEU A 385 -12.21 27.12 11.06
CA LEU A 385 -12.49 28.50 10.68
C LEU A 385 -12.09 28.78 9.22
N SER A 386 -10.93 28.29 8.79
CA SER A 386 -10.42 28.48 7.43
C SER A 386 -11.30 27.80 6.38
N LEU A 387 -11.74 26.56 6.65
CA LEU A 387 -12.74 25.87 5.84
C LEU A 387 -14.06 26.65 5.75
N ARG A 388 -14.57 27.15 6.88
CA ARG A 388 -15.82 27.93 6.90
C ARG A 388 -15.72 29.17 6.00
N MET A 389 -14.59 29.89 6.08
CA MET A 389 -14.37 31.07 5.27
C MET A 389 -14.30 30.73 3.78
N PHE A 390 -13.63 29.62 3.43
CA PHE A 390 -13.52 29.18 2.04
C PHE A 390 -14.85 28.71 1.44
N ALA A 391 -15.59 27.88 2.17
CA ALA A 391 -16.93 27.46 1.78
C ALA A 391 -17.85 28.66 1.53
N SER A 392 -17.87 29.61 2.47
CA SER A 392 -18.66 30.83 2.35
C SER A 392 -18.25 31.66 1.13
N TYR A 393 -16.96 31.69 0.79
CA TYR A 393 -16.46 32.36 -0.41
C TYR A 393 -16.97 31.70 -1.70
N LEU A 394 -17.09 30.38 -1.73
CA LEU A 394 -17.64 29.63 -2.87
C LEU A 394 -19.18 29.71 -2.97
N GLY A 395 -19.84 30.37 -2.02
CA GLY A 395 -21.30 30.46 -1.97
C GLY A 395 -21.97 29.20 -1.41
N ASP A 396 -21.18 28.30 -0.80
CA ASP A 396 -21.66 27.10 -0.13
C ASP A 396 -21.71 27.31 1.39
N GLU A 397 -22.68 26.67 2.03
CA GLU A 397 -22.69 26.48 3.48
C GLU A 397 -22.21 25.07 3.78
N VAL A 398 -20.99 24.93 4.33
CA VAL A 398 -20.54 23.64 4.85
C VAL A 398 -21.19 23.43 6.22
N ASP A 399 -21.96 22.35 6.35
CA ASP A 399 -22.44 21.87 7.64
C ASP A 399 -21.29 21.27 8.45
N LEU A 400 -20.57 22.16 9.14
CA LEU A 400 -19.43 21.80 9.98
C LEU A 400 -19.83 21.02 11.25
N GLN A 401 -21.13 20.82 11.53
CA GLN A 401 -21.54 19.98 12.66
C GLN A 401 -21.38 18.49 12.37
N ASN A 402 -21.41 18.10 11.09
CA ASN A 402 -21.31 16.71 10.64
C ASN A 402 -20.04 16.43 9.81
N PHE A 403 -19.17 17.41 9.65
CA PHE A 403 -17.92 17.27 8.88
C PHE A 403 -16.82 16.67 9.76
N SER A 404 -16.37 15.46 9.44
CA SER A 404 -15.17 14.83 10.02
C SER A 404 -14.07 14.80 8.97
N PHE A 405 -12.83 15.08 9.39
CA PHE A 405 -11.64 14.91 8.56
C PHE A 405 -11.05 13.51 8.63
N ASP A 406 -11.29 12.85 9.77
CA ASP A 406 -10.86 11.50 10.11
C ASP A 406 -12.10 10.61 9.96
N PHE A 407 -12.04 9.66 9.03
CA PHE A 407 -13.10 8.68 8.84
C PHE A 407 -12.87 7.51 9.79
N PRO A 408 -13.92 6.99 10.45
CA PRO A 408 -13.71 5.87 11.36
C PRO A 408 -13.26 4.61 10.60
N PRO A 409 -12.48 3.73 11.25
CA PRO A 409 -12.01 3.78 12.64
C PRO A 409 -10.74 4.64 12.84
N THR A 410 -10.18 4.68 14.05
CA THR A 410 -8.86 5.29 14.30
C THR A 410 -7.75 4.56 13.55
N ASP A 411 -6.69 5.28 13.16
CA ASP A 411 -5.70 4.76 12.20
C ASP A 411 -4.55 3.99 12.84
N ASN A 412 -4.06 4.50 13.97
CA ASN A 412 -2.76 4.09 14.49
C ASN A 412 -2.83 2.84 15.39
N ASN A 413 -3.87 2.72 16.20
CA ASN A 413 -4.04 1.64 17.16
C ASN A 413 -5.50 1.21 17.20
N VAL A 414 -5.83 0.14 16.49
CA VAL A 414 -7.22 -0.31 16.36
C VAL A 414 -7.30 -1.83 16.36
N GLU A 415 -8.40 -2.34 16.90
CA GLU A 415 -8.81 -3.73 16.72
C GLU A 415 -10.02 -3.74 15.77
N ILE A 416 -9.80 -4.21 14.55
CA ILE A 416 -10.86 -4.42 13.55
C ILE A 416 -11.48 -5.78 13.82
N LYS A 417 -12.81 -5.87 13.79
CA LYS A 417 -13.56 -7.12 14.02
C LYS A 417 -14.57 -7.35 12.91
N TRP A 418 -14.69 -8.59 12.49
CA TRP A 418 -15.71 -9.05 11.55
C TRP A 418 -16.39 -10.31 12.07
N GLU A 419 -17.55 -10.62 11.51
CA GLU A 419 -18.29 -11.83 11.87
C GLU A 419 -17.56 -13.07 11.34
N THR A 420 -17.26 -14.01 12.23
CA THR A 420 -16.75 -15.32 11.85
C THR A 420 -17.93 -16.23 11.54
N LYS A 421 -17.94 -16.81 10.34
CA LYS A 421 -18.95 -17.81 10.00
C LYS A 421 -18.53 -19.12 10.63
N GLY A 422 -19.17 -19.47 11.75
CA GLY A 422 -18.88 -20.69 12.49
C GLY A 422 -18.96 -21.93 11.59
N ARG A 423 -17.98 -22.83 11.72
CA ARG A 423 -18.03 -24.18 11.14
C ARG A 423 -19.09 -24.97 11.92
N GLU A 424 -20.28 -25.21 11.34
CA GLU A 424 -21.25 -26.17 11.90
C GLU A 424 -20.69 -27.61 11.90
#